data_AF-A0A2T6KNV3-F1
#
_entry.id   AF-A0A2T6KNV3-F1
#
_cell.length_a   1.000
_cell.length_b   1.000
_cell.length_c   1.000
_cell.angle_alpha   90.00
_cell.angle_beta   90.00
_cell.angle_gamma   90.00
#
_symmetry.space_group_name_H-M   'P 1'
#
loop_
_entity.id
_entity.type
_entity.pdbx_description
1 polymer ?
#
loop_
_entity_poly.entity_id
_entity_poly.type
_entity_poly.pdbx_seq_one_letter_code
_entity_poly.pdbx_strand_id
1 'polypeptide(L)'
;MLHKTILFICWFLMTLFIFMPGIAHQGAQLGLEVFLKRLLPYLLPYLVVSQWLLYELYKKNKWQSHVSNSIKIYAIGAFGGFPTGAATISTLSQSSMISKKHASHLLGICHAPSPMFVVGVVGSQFLSSVNSGIILLLILHSINLVFLVFLHVFVPMPKIVKNDHIVKPVTSPLSEGINQTASILLLVATTVVFFTTISTVIRQIIKVIFDGVPHQVSVFIYSFFEMTAGLEIAHQLFKMETFFPLLVVSILSFNGLSIHMQIMVLAKSAKLSLRPYIFYRFIHFLLFVGSCYLFL
;
A
#
# COMPACT_ATOMS: atom_id res chain seq x y z
N MET A 1 -1.22 8.63 28.34
CA MET A 1 -0.49 9.59 27.49
C MET A 1 -0.94 9.52 26.03
N LEU A 2 -0.87 8.35 25.37
CA LEU A 2 -1.25 8.18 23.95
C LEU A 2 -2.68 8.65 23.60
N HIS A 3 -3.67 8.34 24.45
CA HIS A 3 -5.05 8.76 24.21
C HIS A 3 -5.22 10.29 24.16
N LYS A 4 -4.58 11.02 25.07
CA LYS A 4 -4.61 12.50 25.09
C LYS A 4 -3.98 13.09 23.84
N THR A 5 -2.86 12.52 23.38
CA THR A 5 -2.20 12.93 22.14
C THR A 5 -3.09 12.72 20.92
N ILE A 6 -3.79 11.59 20.83
CA ILE A 6 -4.72 11.31 19.72
C ILE A 6 -5.88 12.31 19.73
N LEU A 7 -6.49 12.56 20.90
CA LEU A 7 -7.56 13.55 21.02
C LEU A 7 -7.10 14.94 20.59
N PHE A 8 -5.89 15.34 20.98
CA PHE A 8 -5.30 16.60 20.56
C PHE A 8 -5.15 16.67 19.03
N ILE A 9 -4.62 15.62 18.39
CA ILE A 9 -4.48 15.57 16.93
C ILE A 9 -5.85 15.67 16.24
N CYS A 10 -6.86 14.95 16.74
CA CYS A 10 -8.22 15.01 16.18
C CYS A 10 -8.80 16.42 16.27
N TRP A 11 -8.76 17.05 17.45
CA TRP A 11 -9.23 18.41 17.63
C TRP A 11 -8.47 19.41 16.77
N PHE A 12 -7.16 19.30 16.71
CA PHE A 12 -6.31 20.14 15.86
C PHE A 12 -6.71 20.04 14.38
N LEU A 13 -6.84 18.82 13.85
CA LEU A 13 -7.25 18.61 12.45
C LEU A 13 -8.66 19.14 12.17
N MET A 14 -9.62 18.90 13.08
CA MET A 14 -10.99 19.43 12.93
C MET A 14 -10.99 20.95 12.92
N THR A 15 -10.26 21.58 13.84
CA THR A 15 -10.12 23.04 13.89
C THR A 15 -9.49 23.60 12.62
N LEU A 16 -8.43 22.96 12.09
CA LEU A 16 -7.82 23.35 10.82
C LEU A 16 -8.82 23.29 9.65
N PHE A 17 -9.62 22.23 9.56
CA PHE A 17 -10.61 22.09 8.49
C PHE A 17 -11.74 23.12 8.59
N ILE A 18 -12.14 23.52 9.81
CA ILE A 18 -13.14 24.57 10.03
C ILE A 18 -12.62 25.95 9.62
N PHE A 19 -11.35 26.26 9.90
CA PHE A 19 -10.77 27.56 9.54
C PHE A 19 -10.33 27.68 8.09
N MET A 20 -10.08 26.56 7.39
CA MET A 20 -9.63 26.54 5.99
C MET A 20 -10.52 25.65 5.10
N PRO A 21 -11.85 25.83 5.09
CA PRO A 21 -12.77 24.88 4.45
C PRO A 21 -12.58 24.81 2.93
N GLY A 22 -12.26 25.95 2.28
CA GLY A 22 -11.99 25.98 0.84
C GLY A 22 -10.74 25.18 0.45
N ILE A 23 -9.68 25.26 1.25
CA ILE A 23 -8.42 24.53 1.02
C ILE A 23 -8.60 23.04 1.31
N ALA A 24 -9.33 22.72 2.37
CA ALA A 24 -9.69 21.34 2.69
C ALA A 24 -10.54 20.71 1.56
N HIS A 25 -11.51 21.47 1.02
CA HIS A 25 -12.32 21.03 -0.11
C HIS A 25 -11.46 20.80 -1.38
N GLN A 26 -10.57 21.74 -1.71
CA GLN A 26 -9.64 21.58 -2.84
C GLN A 26 -8.76 20.34 -2.69
N GLY A 27 -8.22 20.10 -1.50
CA GLY A 27 -7.43 18.90 -1.23
C GLY A 27 -8.24 17.61 -1.36
N ALA A 28 -9.52 17.63 -0.95
CA ALA A 28 -10.41 16.49 -1.11
C ALA A 28 -10.74 16.24 -2.59
N GLN A 29 -10.99 17.29 -3.37
CA GLN A 29 -11.18 17.19 -4.83
C GLN A 29 -9.95 16.62 -5.53
N LEU A 30 -8.75 17.09 -5.18
CA LEU A 30 -7.50 16.57 -5.71
C LEU A 30 -7.34 15.08 -5.37
N GLY A 31 -7.58 14.70 -4.12
CA GLY A 31 -7.50 13.30 -3.70
C GLY A 31 -8.52 12.40 -4.42
N LEU A 32 -9.73 12.91 -4.66
CA LEU A 32 -10.75 12.19 -5.43
C LEU A 32 -10.35 12.04 -6.89
N GLU A 33 -9.78 13.09 -7.49
CA GLU A 33 -9.26 13.04 -8.86
C GLU A 33 -8.13 12.02 -9.01
N VAL A 34 -7.17 12.04 -8.08
CA VAL A 34 -6.08 11.05 -8.01
C VAL A 34 -6.67 9.64 -7.94
N PHE A 35 -7.64 9.41 -7.04
CA PHE A 35 -8.29 8.11 -6.92
C PHE A 35 -9.00 7.70 -8.21
N LEU A 36 -9.89 8.52 -8.74
CA LEU A 36 -10.74 8.18 -9.89
C LEU A 36 -9.95 8.02 -11.20
N LYS A 37 -8.96 8.88 -11.45
CA LYS A 37 -8.23 8.89 -12.72
C LYS A 37 -7.04 7.94 -12.73
N ARG A 38 -6.39 7.71 -11.59
CA ARG A 38 -5.08 7.03 -11.53
C ARG A 38 -5.06 5.74 -10.74
N LEU A 39 -6.02 5.53 -9.84
CA LEU A 39 -6.04 4.33 -9.00
C LEU A 39 -7.20 3.42 -9.38
N LEU A 40 -8.44 3.91 -9.36
CA LEU A 40 -9.65 3.11 -9.54
C LEU A 40 -9.67 2.28 -10.84
N PRO A 41 -9.35 2.82 -12.04
CA PRO A 41 -9.43 2.08 -13.29
C PRO A 41 -8.49 0.87 -13.31
N TYR A 42 -7.39 0.96 -12.56
CA TYR A 42 -6.35 -0.05 -12.53
C TYR A 42 -6.46 -0.98 -11.31
N LEU A 43 -7.01 -0.49 -10.19
CA LEU A 43 -7.21 -1.28 -8.99
C LEU A 43 -8.45 -2.16 -9.07
N LEU A 44 -9.59 -1.64 -9.52
CA LEU A 44 -10.87 -2.37 -9.51
C LEU A 44 -10.80 -3.73 -10.21
N PRO A 45 -10.41 -3.84 -11.51
CA PRO A 45 -10.42 -5.13 -12.19
C PRO A 45 -9.47 -6.14 -11.54
N TYR A 46 -8.28 -5.69 -11.12
CA TYR A 46 -7.30 -6.55 -10.44
C TYR A 46 -7.77 -7.00 -9.07
N LEU A 47 -8.40 -6.12 -8.29
CA LEU A 47 -8.95 -6.46 -6.98
C LEU A 47 -10.06 -7.51 -7.13
N VAL A 48 -11.00 -7.33 -8.06
CA VAL A 48 -12.09 -8.30 -8.26
C VAL A 48 -11.53 -9.68 -8.62
N VAL A 49 -10.61 -9.75 -9.59
CA VAL A 49 -10.04 -11.03 -10.04
C VAL A 49 -9.17 -11.66 -8.96
N SER A 50 -8.34 -10.89 -8.27
CA SER A 50 -7.45 -11.43 -7.21
C SER A 50 -8.22 -11.92 -5.99
N GLN A 51 -9.28 -11.21 -5.56
CA GLN A 51 -10.14 -11.66 -4.46
C GLN A 51 -10.99 -12.87 -4.88
N TRP A 52 -11.52 -12.90 -6.11
CA TRP A 52 -12.21 -14.08 -6.61
C TRP A 52 -11.27 -15.30 -6.65
N LEU A 53 -10.06 -15.14 -7.18
CA LEU A 53 -9.04 -16.20 -7.20
C LEU A 53 -8.70 -16.70 -5.80
N LEU A 54 -8.57 -15.79 -4.81
CA LEU A 54 -8.39 -16.16 -3.41
C LEU A 54 -9.51 -17.10 -2.95
N TYR A 55 -10.77 -16.69 -3.11
CA TYR A 55 -11.89 -17.50 -2.63
C TYR A 55 -12.03 -18.83 -3.37
N GLU A 56 -11.69 -18.89 -4.67
CA GLU A 56 -11.72 -20.14 -5.43
C GLU A 56 -10.62 -21.12 -4.97
N LEU A 57 -9.39 -20.62 -4.76
CA LEU A 57 -8.25 -21.43 -4.30
C LEU A 57 -8.47 -22.04 -2.91
N TYR A 58 -9.20 -21.35 -2.05
CA TYR A 58 -9.43 -21.76 -0.66
C TYR A 58 -10.85 -22.29 -0.39
N LYS A 59 -11.71 -22.38 -1.42
CA LYS A 59 -13.11 -22.87 -1.35
C LYS A 59 -13.28 -24.20 -0.63
N LYS A 60 -12.39 -25.17 -0.91
CA LYS A 60 -12.45 -26.54 -0.35
C LYS A 60 -11.60 -26.73 0.90
N ASN A 61 -11.06 -25.64 1.47
CA ASN A 61 -10.29 -25.61 2.72
C ASN A 61 -9.25 -26.75 2.86
N LYS A 62 -8.55 -27.09 1.77
CA LYS A 62 -7.56 -28.17 1.82
C LYS A 62 -6.32 -27.71 2.60
N TRP A 63 -5.86 -28.57 3.49
CA TRP A 63 -4.58 -28.40 4.19
C TRP A 63 -3.45 -28.19 3.21
N GLN A 64 -2.67 -27.14 3.42
CA GLN A 64 -1.53 -26.76 2.59
C GLN A 64 -0.35 -26.43 3.49
N SER A 65 0.86 -26.70 3.00
CA SER A 65 2.08 -26.36 3.70
C SER A 65 2.21 -24.83 3.84
N HIS A 66 2.97 -24.37 4.85
CA HIS A 66 3.26 -22.95 5.03
C HIS A 66 3.84 -22.32 3.76
N VAL A 67 4.75 -23.03 3.08
CA VAL A 67 5.39 -22.57 1.84
C VAL A 67 4.37 -22.42 0.71
N SER A 68 3.48 -23.41 0.52
CA SER A 68 2.42 -23.32 -0.50
C SER A 68 1.51 -22.12 -0.25
N ASN A 69 1.07 -21.90 0.99
CA ASN A 69 0.23 -20.76 1.33
C ASN A 69 0.96 -19.43 1.09
N SER A 70 2.22 -19.32 1.53
CA SER A 70 3.05 -18.14 1.32
C SER A 70 3.21 -17.78 -0.16
N ILE A 71 3.49 -18.75 -1.02
CA ILE A 71 3.64 -18.53 -2.46
C ILE A 71 2.31 -18.05 -3.08
N LYS A 72 1.18 -18.66 -2.71
CA LYS A 72 -0.15 -18.24 -3.20
C LYS A 72 -0.49 -16.82 -2.74
N ILE A 73 -0.27 -16.52 -1.47
CA ILE A 73 -0.49 -15.19 -0.89
C ILE A 73 0.38 -14.16 -1.60
N TYR A 74 1.66 -14.48 -1.80
CA TYR A 74 2.59 -13.62 -2.52
C TYR A 74 2.12 -13.36 -3.95
N ALA A 75 1.75 -14.40 -4.70
CA ALA A 75 1.26 -14.24 -6.07
C ALA A 75 0.01 -13.35 -6.14
N ILE A 76 -0.99 -13.60 -5.28
CA ILE A 76 -2.21 -12.80 -5.21
C ILE A 76 -1.89 -11.34 -4.88
N GLY A 77 -1.02 -11.10 -3.89
CA GLY A 77 -0.58 -9.75 -3.52
C GLY A 77 0.23 -9.05 -4.60
N ALA A 78 1.14 -9.77 -5.27
CA ALA A 78 1.98 -9.24 -6.34
C ALA A 78 1.16 -8.69 -7.50
N PHE A 79 0.07 -9.37 -7.89
CA PHE A 79 -0.82 -8.88 -8.94
C PHE A 79 -1.82 -7.82 -8.45
N GLY A 80 -2.38 -8.01 -7.25
CA GLY A 80 -3.44 -7.15 -6.73
C GLY A 80 -2.98 -5.86 -6.06
N GLY A 81 -1.68 -5.67 -5.85
CA GLY A 81 -1.11 -4.47 -5.23
C GLY A 81 -1.24 -4.42 -3.70
N PHE A 82 -0.83 -3.28 -3.12
CA PHE A 82 -0.63 -3.12 -1.68
C PHE A 82 -1.82 -3.57 -0.81
N PRO A 83 -3.06 -3.10 -1.04
CA PRO A 83 -4.16 -3.46 -0.16
C PRO A 83 -4.59 -4.93 -0.34
N THR A 84 -4.36 -5.51 -1.52
CA THR A 84 -4.73 -6.92 -1.80
C THR A 84 -3.94 -7.87 -0.94
N GLY A 85 -2.61 -7.71 -0.90
CA GLY A 85 -1.74 -8.57 -0.09
C GLY A 85 -2.16 -8.56 1.38
N ALA A 86 -2.36 -7.37 1.95
CA ALA A 86 -2.79 -7.23 3.34
C ALA A 86 -4.20 -7.79 3.59
N ALA A 87 -5.15 -7.54 2.70
CA ALA A 87 -6.50 -8.09 2.83
C ALA A 87 -6.48 -9.63 2.79
N THR A 88 -5.78 -10.23 1.82
CA THR A 88 -5.63 -11.69 1.71
C THR A 88 -5.01 -12.29 2.98
N ILE A 89 -3.94 -11.68 3.49
CA ILE A 89 -3.27 -12.13 4.71
C ILE A 89 -4.21 -12.04 5.92
N SER A 90 -4.95 -10.94 6.06
CA SER A 90 -5.91 -10.76 7.14
C SER A 90 -7.05 -11.77 7.08
N THR A 91 -7.64 -12.00 5.90
CA THR A 91 -8.69 -13.02 5.69
C THR A 91 -8.19 -14.41 6.03
N LEU A 92 -7.00 -14.80 5.54
CA LEU A 92 -6.42 -16.12 5.82
C LEU A 92 -6.00 -16.28 7.29
N SER A 93 -5.57 -15.20 7.95
CA SER A 93 -5.27 -15.24 9.38
C SER A 93 -6.53 -15.34 10.24
N GLN A 94 -7.61 -14.64 9.88
CA GLN A 94 -8.90 -14.70 10.61
C GLN A 94 -9.57 -16.06 10.46
N SER A 95 -9.44 -16.68 9.29
CA SER A 95 -9.89 -18.06 9.01
C SER A 95 -8.94 -19.13 9.57
N SER A 96 -7.90 -18.74 10.31
CA SER A 96 -6.90 -19.65 10.91
C SER A 96 -6.11 -20.50 9.91
N MET A 97 -6.08 -20.12 8.64
CA MET A 97 -5.33 -20.79 7.56
C MET A 97 -3.84 -20.51 7.63
N ILE A 98 -3.46 -19.41 8.26
CA ILE A 98 -2.09 -19.04 8.61
C ILE A 98 -2.04 -18.54 10.05
N SER A 99 -0.94 -18.80 10.74
CA SER A 99 -0.74 -18.30 12.10
C SER A 99 -0.53 -16.78 12.09
N LYS A 100 -0.96 -16.08 13.15
CA LYS A 100 -0.77 -14.62 13.27
C LYS A 100 0.69 -14.19 13.16
N LYS A 101 1.62 -15.00 13.70
CA LYS A 101 3.07 -14.75 13.57
C LYS A 101 3.48 -14.78 12.09
N HIS A 102 3.08 -15.81 11.37
CA HIS A 102 3.39 -15.95 9.95
C HIS A 102 2.77 -14.82 9.11
N ALA A 103 1.48 -14.54 9.35
CA ALA A 103 0.75 -13.44 8.73
C ALA A 103 1.44 -12.08 8.95
N SER A 104 1.90 -11.79 10.17
CA SER A 104 2.62 -10.55 10.48
C SER A 104 3.91 -10.35 9.68
N HIS A 105 4.65 -11.43 9.37
CA HIS A 105 5.82 -11.32 8.50
C HIS A 105 5.40 -11.14 7.04
N LEU A 106 4.43 -11.92 6.57
CA LEU A 106 3.92 -11.82 5.20
C LEU A 106 3.36 -10.43 4.90
N LEU A 107 2.81 -9.70 5.88
CA LEU A 107 2.35 -8.32 5.68
C LEU A 107 3.46 -7.43 5.11
N GLY A 108 4.68 -7.58 5.61
CA GLY A 108 5.83 -6.85 5.11
C GLY A 108 6.29 -7.36 3.76
N ILE A 109 6.28 -8.67 3.53
CA ILE A 109 6.86 -9.30 2.34
C ILE A 109 5.96 -9.17 1.11
N CYS A 110 4.66 -9.35 1.28
CA CYS A 110 3.66 -9.26 0.21
C CYS A 110 3.20 -7.81 -0.04
N HIS A 111 3.85 -6.83 0.57
CA HIS A 111 3.61 -5.41 0.32
C HIS A 111 4.29 -5.00 -0.98
N ALA A 112 3.53 -5.03 -2.08
CA ALA A 112 4.01 -4.66 -3.41
C ALA A 112 2.94 -3.85 -4.16
N PRO A 113 3.31 -2.86 -4.98
CA PRO A 113 2.41 -2.23 -5.94
C PRO A 113 2.01 -3.25 -7.02
N SER A 114 0.90 -2.99 -7.72
CA SER A 114 0.50 -3.84 -8.85
C SER A 114 1.40 -3.60 -10.07
N PRO A 115 1.54 -4.59 -10.97
CA PRO A 115 2.33 -4.43 -12.20
C PRO A 115 1.79 -3.29 -13.07
N MET A 116 0.47 -3.12 -13.09
CA MET A 116 -0.17 -2.00 -13.78
C MET A 116 0.35 -0.68 -13.20
N PHE A 117 0.30 -0.48 -11.88
CA PHE A 117 0.75 0.77 -11.29
C PHE A 117 2.23 1.06 -11.59
N VAL A 118 3.11 0.07 -11.43
CA VAL A 118 4.55 0.27 -11.66
C VAL A 118 4.88 0.50 -13.14
N VAL A 119 4.35 -0.33 -14.05
CA VAL A 119 4.71 -0.23 -15.47
C VAL A 119 3.90 0.86 -16.16
N GLY A 120 2.59 0.90 -15.92
CA GLY A 120 1.65 1.80 -16.57
C GLY A 120 1.68 3.22 -16.02
N VAL A 121 1.65 3.42 -14.70
CA VAL A 121 1.69 4.77 -14.12
C VAL A 121 3.14 5.22 -13.94
N VAL A 122 3.95 4.49 -13.16
CA VAL A 122 5.30 4.94 -12.83
C VAL A 122 6.24 4.91 -14.03
N GLY A 123 6.33 3.78 -14.73
CA GLY A 123 7.17 3.63 -15.91
C GLY A 123 6.71 4.53 -17.06
N SER A 124 5.49 4.33 -17.53
CA SER A 124 5.02 5.02 -18.74
C SER A 124 4.65 6.48 -18.53
N GLN A 125 3.93 6.85 -17.46
CA GLN A 125 3.45 8.24 -17.30
C GLN A 125 4.48 9.14 -16.62
N PHE A 126 5.17 8.65 -15.58
CA PHE A 126 6.13 9.49 -14.85
C PHE A 126 7.54 9.44 -15.43
N LEU A 127 8.06 8.24 -15.72
CA LEU A 127 9.42 8.06 -16.24
C LEU A 127 9.50 8.07 -17.77
N SER A 128 8.37 8.16 -18.47
CA SER A 128 8.29 8.10 -19.94
C SER A 128 8.99 6.86 -20.54
N SER A 129 9.09 5.77 -19.78
CA SER A 129 9.80 4.54 -20.16
C SER A 129 9.16 3.31 -19.55
N VAL A 130 8.52 2.51 -20.41
CA VAL A 130 7.95 1.19 -20.04
C VAL A 130 9.06 0.26 -19.53
N ASN A 131 10.24 0.29 -20.17
CA ASN A 131 11.38 -0.53 -19.77
C ASN A 131 11.85 -0.22 -18.36
N SER A 132 11.91 1.06 -17.99
CA SER A 132 12.25 1.47 -16.61
C SER A 132 11.20 0.93 -15.63
N GLY A 133 9.92 1.02 -15.96
CA GLY A 133 8.84 0.41 -15.16
C GLY A 133 9.01 -1.11 -14.96
N ILE A 134 9.39 -1.85 -16.01
CA ILE A 134 9.64 -3.30 -15.92
C ILE A 134 10.84 -3.59 -15.01
N ILE A 135 11.94 -2.85 -15.15
CA ILE A 135 13.13 -3.00 -14.30
C ILE A 135 12.77 -2.75 -12.83
N LEU A 136 12.04 -1.67 -12.53
CA LEU A 136 11.58 -1.37 -11.17
C LEU A 136 10.70 -2.50 -10.61
N LEU A 137 9.79 -3.04 -11.41
CA LEU A 137 8.94 -4.15 -11.02
C LEU A 137 9.77 -5.41 -10.66
N LEU A 138 10.76 -5.75 -11.49
CA LEU A 138 11.63 -6.90 -11.28
C LEU A 138 12.47 -6.75 -10.00
N ILE A 139 13.08 -5.58 -9.78
CA ILE A 139 13.89 -5.32 -8.57
C ILE A 139 13.01 -5.44 -7.33
N LEU A 140 11.81 -4.83 -7.33
CA LEU A 140 10.88 -4.86 -6.21
C LEU A 140 10.48 -6.30 -5.84
N HIS A 141 10.07 -7.08 -6.84
CA HIS A 141 9.65 -8.46 -6.59
C HIS A 141 10.82 -9.36 -6.19
N SER A 142 12.01 -9.14 -6.74
CA SER A 142 13.22 -9.88 -6.36
C SER A 142 13.55 -9.69 -4.88
N ILE A 143 13.52 -8.45 -4.37
CA ILE A 143 13.75 -8.16 -2.94
C ILE A 143 12.71 -8.86 -2.07
N ASN A 144 11.43 -8.77 -2.44
CA ASN A 144 10.37 -9.44 -1.67
C ASN A 144 10.48 -10.97 -1.71
N LEU A 145 10.90 -11.57 -2.84
CA LEU A 145 11.14 -13.01 -2.93
C LEU A 145 12.31 -13.45 -2.04
N VAL A 146 13.38 -12.66 -1.96
CA VAL A 146 14.49 -12.90 -1.03
C VAL A 146 13.98 -12.89 0.41
N PHE A 147 13.14 -11.93 0.80
CA PHE A 147 12.53 -11.95 2.13
C PHE A 147 11.63 -13.17 2.37
N LEU A 148 10.91 -13.63 1.34
CA LEU A 148 10.05 -14.82 1.43
C LEU A 148 10.87 -16.09 1.68
N VAL A 149 12.00 -16.24 0.98
CA VAL A 149 12.96 -17.34 1.21
C VAL A 149 13.54 -17.22 2.62
N PHE A 150 14.01 -16.04 3.02
CA PHE A 150 14.55 -15.80 4.35
C PHE A 150 13.56 -16.17 5.46
N LEU A 151 12.28 -15.80 5.29
CA LEU A 151 11.21 -16.14 6.22
C LEU A 151 11.09 -17.66 6.42
N HIS A 152 11.15 -18.45 5.34
CA HIS A 152 10.99 -19.90 5.42
C HIS A 152 12.24 -20.64 5.91
N VAL A 153 13.43 -20.06 5.73
CA VAL A 153 14.70 -20.65 6.18
C VAL A 153 14.98 -20.33 7.66
N PHE A 154 14.77 -19.08 8.08
CA PHE A 154 15.28 -18.59 9.37
C PHE A 154 14.22 -18.35 10.43
N VAL A 155 12.94 -18.21 10.06
CA VAL A 155 11.88 -17.93 11.03
C VAL A 155 11.14 -19.24 11.37
N PRO A 156 11.23 -19.74 12.62
CA PRO A 156 10.53 -20.94 12.99
C PRO A 156 9.02 -20.71 12.92
N MET A 157 8.37 -21.53 12.10
CA MET A 157 6.93 -21.50 11.88
C MET A 157 6.23 -22.42 12.88
N PRO A 158 5.24 -21.91 13.64
CA PRO A 158 4.44 -22.76 14.50
C PRO A 158 3.66 -23.76 13.64
N LYS A 159 3.53 -25.01 14.11
CA LYS A 159 2.67 -26.00 13.46
C LYS A 159 1.27 -25.41 13.29
N ILE A 160 0.73 -25.47 12.08
CA ILE A 160 -0.68 -25.11 11.85
C ILE A 160 -1.52 -26.02 12.74
N VAL A 161 -2.34 -25.45 13.61
CA VAL A 161 -3.27 -26.23 14.43
C VAL A 161 -4.38 -26.72 13.51
N LYS A 162 -4.66 -28.03 13.54
CA LYS A 162 -5.84 -28.61 12.90
C LYS A 162 -7.09 -27.98 13.51
N ASN A 163 -7.66 -27.02 12.80
CA ASN A 163 -8.92 -26.43 13.19
C ASN A 163 -10.03 -27.15 12.41
N ASP A 164 -10.68 -28.11 13.07
CA ASP A 164 -11.85 -28.83 12.54
C ASP A 164 -13.10 -27.95 12.49
N HIS A 165 -13.02 -26.71 13.00
CA HIS A 165 -14.01 -25.68 12.71
C HIS A 165 -13.92 -25.30 11.22
N ILE A 166 -14.72 -26.01 10.43
CA ILE A 166 -15.01 -25.73 9.03
C ILE A 166 -15.38 -24.25 8.92
N VAL A 167 -14.48 -23.45 8.38
CA VAL A 167 -14.80 -22.10 7.88
C VAL A 167 -15.97 -22.27 6.94
N LYS A 168 -17.03 -21.46 7.11
CA LYS A 168 -18.25 -21.54 6.30
C LYS A 168 -17.85 -21.70 4.82
N PRO A 169 -18.32 -22.76 4.13
CA PRO A 169 -17.97 -22.96 2.74
C PRO A 169 -18.40 -21.71 1.96
N VAL A 170 -17.48 -21.17 1.17
CA VAL A 170 -17.75 -20.02 0.32
C VAL A 170 -18.70 -20.48 -0.78
N THR A 171 -19.98 -20.11 -0.67
CA THR A 171 -21.04 -20.52 -1.59
C THR A 171 -20.89 -19.83 -2.95
N SER A 172 -20.46 -18.56 -2.96
CA SER A 172 -20.28 -17.75 -4.17
C SER A 172 -18.94 -16.97 -4.15
N PRO A 173 -17.82 -17.60 -4.55
CA PRO A 173 -16.48 -16.99 -4.54
C PRO A 173 -16.39 -15.63 -5.25
N LEU A 174 -17.11 -15.47 -6.37
CA LEU A 174 -17.16 -14.19 -7.09
C LEU A 174 -17.87 -13.10 -6.27
N SER A 175 -19.01 -13.42 -5.64
CA SER A 175 -19.77 -12.45 -4.85
C SER A 175 -18.97 -12.00 -3.63
N GLU A 176 -18.31 -12.93 -2.95
CA GLU A 176 -17.44 -12.62 -1.84
C GLU A 176 -16.24 -11.78 -2.28
N GLY A 177 -15.67 -12.12 -3.45
CA GLY A 177 -14.61 -11.32 -4.09
C GLY A 177 -15.04 -9.86 -4.32
N ILE A 178 -16.21 -9.64 -4.92
CA ILE A 178 -16.75 -8.30 -5.19
C ILE A 178 -16.99 -7.52 -3.88
N ASN A 179 -17.60 -8.14 -2.86
CA ASN A 179 -17.87 -7.50 -1.58
C ASN A 179 -16.58 -7.08 -0.86
N GLN A 180 -15.57 -7.97 -0.88
CA GLN A 180 -14.25 -7.69 -0.32
C GLN A 180 -13.56 -6.56 -1.11
N THR A 181 -13.63 -6.58 -2.44
CA THR A 181 -13.10 -5.51 -3.29
C THR A 181 -13.74 -4.16 -3.00
N ALA A 182 -15.06 -4.09 -2.81
CA ALA A 182 -15.76 -2.83 -2.49
C ALA A 182 -15.24 -2.23 -1.18
N SER A 183 -15.04 -3.07 -0.16
CA SER A 183 -14.49 -2.65 1.14
C SER A 183 -13.06 -2.14 1.02
N ILE A 184 -12.23 -2.83 0.24
CA ILE A 184 -10.84 -2.42 -0.03
C ILE A 184 -10.80 -1.09 -0.79
N LEU A 185 -11.61 -0.93 -1.84
CA LEU A 185 -11.64 0.30 -2.64
C LEU A 185 -12.12 1.50 -1.83
N LEU A 186 -13.12 1.31 -0.96
CA LEU A 186 -13.56 2.38 -0.07
C LEU A 186 -12.43 2.80 0.88
N LEU A 187 -11.70 1.83 1.45
CA LEU A 187 -10.53 2.13 2.30
C LEU A 187 -9.44 2.90 1.54
N VAL A 188 -9.15 2.50 0.30
CA VAL A 188 -8.19 3.23 -0.57
C VAL A 188 -8.68 4.65 -0.84
N ALA A 189 -9.94 4.81 -1.27
CA ALA A 189 -10.52 6.12 -1.57
C ALA A 189 -10.49 7.05 -0.34
N THR A 190 -10.97 6.57 0.81
CA THR A 190 -11.00 7.35 2.05
C THR A 190 -9.61 7.78 2.47
N THR A 191 -8.62 6.89 2.44
CA THR A 191 -7.25 7.22 2.87
C THR A 191 -6.57 8.18 1.90
N VAL A 192 -6.69 7.98 0.59
CA VAL A 192 -6.11 8.87 -0.43
C VAL A 192 -6.71 10.28 -0.33
N VAL A 193 -8.05 10.39 -0.28
CA VAL A 193 -8.74 11.68 -0.13
C VAL A 193 -8.31 12.37 1.16
N PHE A 194 -8.37 11.66 2.29
CA PHE A 194 -8.03 12.23 3.60
C PHE A 194 -6.59 12.75 3.67
N PHE A 195 -5.61 11.95 3.23
CA PHE A 195 -4.21 12.36 3.30
C PHE A 195 -3.84 13.41 2.26
N THR A 196 -4.49 13.43 1.10
CA THR A 196 -4.33 14.53 0.15
C THR A 196 -4.88 15.83 0.72
N THR A 197 -6.06 15.80 1.36
CA THR A 197 -6.62 16.96 2.08
C THR A 197 -5.66 17.51 3.13
N ILE A 198 -5.08 16.63 3.97
CA ILE A 198 -4.09 17.03 4.96
C ILE A 198 -2.86 17.66 4.30
N SER A 199 -2.36 17.06 3.22
CA SER A 199 -1.20 17.57 2.47
C SER A 199 -1.44 18.99 1.95
N THR A 200 -2.63 19.23 1.37
CA THR A 200 -3.01 20.52 0.81
C THR A 200 -3.15 21.59 1.91
N VAL A 201 -3.76 21.25 3.04
CA VAL A 201 -3.89 22.17 4.18
C VAL A 201 -2.52 22.51 4.77
N ILE A 202 -1.66 21.51 5.01
CA ILE A 202 -0.30 21.74 5.56
C ILE A 202 0.53 22.62 4.61
N ARG A 203 0.50 22.34 3.30
CA ARG A 203 1.20 23.17 2.30
C ARG A 203 0.72 24.62 2.37
N GLN A 204 -0.59 24.86 2.47
CA GLN A 204 -1.14 26.20 2.55
C GLN A 204 -0.74 26.91 3.86
N ILE A 205 -0.69 26.21 4.98
CA ILE A 205 -0.21 26.78 6.26
C ILE A 205 1.25 27.24 6.12
N ILE A 206 2.11 26.40 5.54
CA ILE A 206 3.52 26.76 5.31
C ILE A 206 3.61 27.98 4.38
N LYS A 207 2.79 28.03 3.33
CA LYS A 207 2.73 29.19 2.43
C LYS A 207 2.40 30.49 3.18
N VAL A 208 1.44 30.45 4.10
CA VAL A 208 1.01 31.62 4.87
C VAL A 208 2.08 32.04 5.90
N ILE A 209 2.76 31.09 6.53
CA ILE A 209 3.78 31.39 7.57
C ILE A 209 5.08 31.91 6.96
N PHE A 210 5.52 31.33 5.83
CA PHE A 210 6.84 31.59 5.23
C PHE A 210 6.78 32.40 3.93
N ASP A 211 5.62 32.95 3.58
CA ASP A 211 5.35 33.70 2.33
C ASP A 211 5.80 32.96 1.05
N GLY A 212 5.68 31.63 1.06
CA GLY A 212 6.16 30.76 0.00
C GLY A 212 6.27 29.31 0.43
N VAL A 213 6.33 28.41 -0.53
CA VAL A 213 6.66 27.00 -0.27
C VAL A 213 7.68 26.54 -1.30
N PRO A 214 8.91 26.20 -0.88
CA PRO A 214 9.89 25.61 -1.79
C PRO A 214 9.32 24.37 -2.49
N HIS A 215 9.66 24.19 -3.76
CA HIS A 215 9.18 23.06 -4.57
C HIS A 215 9.51 21.70 -3.92
N GLN A 216 10.69 21.58 -3.32
CA GLN A 216 11.15 20.38 -2.62
C GLN A 216 10.27 20.07 -1.39
N VAL A 217 9.90 21.11 -0.62
CA VAL A 217 9.03 20.96 0.55
C VAL A 217 7.62 20.53 0.12
N SER A 218 7.10 21.09 -0.98
CA SER A 218 5.82 20.67 -1.54
C SER A 218 5.83 19.18 -1.93
N VAL A 219 6.84 18.75 -2.70
CA VAL A 219 6.98 17.34 -3.08
C VAL A 219 7.08 16.44 -1.85
N PHE A 220 7.87 16.83 -0.85
CA PHE A 220 8.02 16.07 0.39
C PHE A 220 6.68 15.90 1.11
N ILE A 221 5.91 16.98 1.31
CA ILE A 221 4.63 16.93 2.03
C ILE A 221 3.67 15.97 1.33
N TYR A 222 3.45 16.15 0.02
CA TYR A 222 2.53 15.28 -0.71
C TYR A 222 3.04 13.84 -0.72
N SER A 223 4.32 13.59 -1.02
CA SER A 223 4.88 12.23 -1.07
C SER A 223 4.86 11.51 0.28
N PHE A 224 5.04 12.25 1.37
CA PHE A 224 4.99 11.71 2.72
C PHE A 224 3.58 11.21 3.08
N PHE A 225 2.55 11.95 2.70
CA PHE A 225 1.16 11.62 3.05
C PHE A 225 0.47 10.74 2.00
N GLU A 226 0.62 11.05 0.71
CA GLU A 226 0.00 10.35 -0.41
C GLU A 226 0.95 10.27 -1.62
N MET A 227 1.45 9.06 -1.86
CA MET A 227 2.48 8.78 -2.86
C MET A 227 2.11 9.23 -4.28
N THR A 228 0.85 9.03 -4.71
CA THR A 228 0.44 9.27 -6.10
C THR A 228 0.39 10.76 -6.42
N ALA A 229 -0.13 11.57 -5.50
CA ALA A 229 -0.08 13.03 -5.54
C ALA A 229 1.36 13.52 -5.41
N GLY A 230 2.19 12.89 -4.58
CA GLY A 230 3.61 13.19 -4.47
C GLY A 230 4.36 13.04 -5.80
N LEU A 231 4.16 11.90 -6.47
CA LEU A 231 4.72 11.64 -7.81
C LEU A 231 4.24 12.64 -8.85
N GLU A 232 2.98 13.06 -8.79
CA GLU A 232 2.46 14.08 -9.71
C GLU A 232 3.17 15.43 -9.54
N ILE A 233 3.24 15.91 -8.31
CA ILE A 233 3.88 17.20 -8.02
C ILE A 233 5.38 17.11 -8.35
N ALA A 234 6.03 15.97 -8.09
CA ALA A 234 7.41 15.75 -8.47
C ALA A 234 7.60 15.80 -9.99
N HIS A 235 6.71 15.17 -10.76
CA HIS A 235 6.78 15.16 -12.22
C HIS A 235 6.56 16.57 -12.80
N GLN A 236 5.59 17.31 -12.28
CA GLN A 236 5.32 18.68 -12.75
C GLN A 236 6.49 19.63 -12.51
N LEU A 237 7.19 19.49 -11.39
CA LEU A 237 8.24 20.42 -10.96
C LEU A 237 9.65 20.00 -11.38
N PHE A 238 9.93 18.69 -11.46
CA PHE A 238 11.30 18.18 -11.57
C PHE A 238 11.52 17.22 -12.74
N LYS A 239 10.56 16.98 -13.65
CA LYS A 239 10.74 16.01 -14.75
C LYS A 239 11.98 16.22 -15.63
N MET A 240 12.50 17.45 -15.71
CA MET A 240 13.69 17.79 -16.50
C MET A 240 14.99 17.64 -15.72
N GLU A 241 14.91 17.41 -14.41
CA GLU A 241 16.07 17.28 -13.54
C GLU A 241 16.65 15.86 -13.59
N THR A 242 17.97 15.76 -13.55
CA THR A 242 18.69 14.47 -13.62
C THR A 242 18.38 13.55 -12.44
N PHE A 243 18.07 14.11 -11.25
CA PHE A 243 17.75 13.33 -10.06
C PHE A 243 16.30 12.82 -10.02
N PHE A 244 15.44 13.22 -10.98
CA PHE A 244 14.02 12.91 -10.96
C PHE A 244 13.70 11.41 -10.96
N PRO A 245 14.38 10.54 -11.75
CA PRO A 245 14.12 9.10 -11.67
C PRO A 245 14.39 8.52 -10.28
N LEU A 246 15.46 8.95 -9.62
CA LEU A 246 15.78 8.52 -8.25
C LEU A 246 14.76 9.03 -7.24
N LEU A 247 14.24 10.25 -7.42
CA LEU A 247 13.16 10.80 -6.62
C LEU A 247 11.87 9.96 -6.76
N VAL A 248 11.50 9.59 -7.99
CA VAL A 248 10.34 8.72 -8.26
C VAL A 248 10.48 7.37 -7.55
N VAL A 249 11.65 6.73 -7.63
CA VAL A 249 11.95 5.47 -6.93
C VAL A 249 11.84 5.63 -5.42
N SER A 250 12.36 6.72 -4.87
CA SER A 250 12.33 7.00 -3.44
C SER A 250 10.89 7.18 -2.94
N ILE A 251 10.07 7.95 -3.67
CA ILE A 251 8.65 8.15 -3.37
C ILE A 251 7.90 6.82 -3.47
N LEU A 252 8.11 6.07 -4.56
CA LEU A 252 7.50 4.76 -4.78
C LEU A 252 7.81 3.79 -3.63
N SER A 253 9.06 3.73 -3.18
CA SER A 253 9.46 2.81 -2.14
C SER A 253 8.97 3.21 -0.76
N PHE A 254 8.75 4.51 -0.52
CA PHE A 254 8.21 5.02 0.73
C PHE A 254 6.71 4.72 0.85
N ASN A 255 5.94 4.70 -0.25
CA ASN A 255 4.50 4.39 -0.32
C ASN A 255 3.54 5.40 0.34
N GLY A 256 4.04 6.39 1.07
CA GLY A 256 3.21 7.39 1.75
C GLY A 256 2.40 6.85 2.92
N LEU A 257 1.97 7.74 3.83
CA LEU A 257 1.17 7.38 4.99
C LEU A 257 -0.20 6.80 4.62
N SER A 258 -0.77 7.17 3.47
CA SER A 258 -2.05 6.64 2.96
C SER A 258 -2.01 5.12 2.83
N ILE A 259 -1.02 4.59 2.11
CA ILE A 259 -0.88 3.14 1.90
C ILE A 259 -0.54 2.45 3.21
N HIS A 260 0.39 3.00 4.01
CA HIS A 260 0.70 2.43 5.32
C HIS A 260 -0.55 2.32 6.21
N MET A 261 -1.40 3.34 6.25
CA MET A 261 -2.64 3.32 7.01
C MET A 261 -3.60 2.22 6.51
N GLN A 262 -3.73 2.03 5.19
CA GLN A 262 -4.54 0.95 4.63
C GLN A 262 -4.07 -0.41 5.16
N ILE A 263 -2.77 -0.67 5.14
CA ILE A 263 -2.19 -1.93 5.67
C ILE A 263 -2.44 -2.05 7.17
N MET A 264 -2.26 -0.97 7.93
CA MET A 264 -2.47 -0.97 9.39
C MET A 264 -3.92 -1.27 9.76
N VAL A 265 -4.89 -0.70 9.05
CA VAL A 265 -6.33 -0.95 9.27
C VAL A 265 -6.67 -2.41 9.00
N LEU A 266 -6.20 -2.95 7.86
CA LEU A 266 -6.42 -4.35 7.48
C LEU A 266 -5.72 -5.32 8.45
N ALA A 267 -4.49 -5.02 8.88
CA ALA A 267 -3.75 -5.85 9.83
C ALA A 267 -4.41 -5.86 11.23
N LYS A 268 -4.91 -4.70 11.67
CA LYS A 268 -5.55 -4.56 12.98
C LYS A 268 -6.87 -5.31 13.07
N SER A 269 -7.65 -5.39 11.99
CA SER A 269 -8.88 -6.21 11.97
C SER A 269 -8.60 -7.70 12.18
N ALA A 270 -7.43 -8.18 11.77
CA ALA A 270 -6.95 -9.55 11.99
C ALA A 270 -6.10 -9.72 13.27
N LYS A 271 -5.95 -8.66 14.09
CA LYS A 271 -5.13 -8.64 15.30
C LYS A 271 -3.66 -9.04 15.04
N LEU A 272 -3.12 -8.58 13.91
CA LEU A 272 -1.73 -8.83 13.50
C LEU A 272 -0.78 -7.79 14.11
N SER A 273 0.44 -8.23 14.43
CA SER A 273 1.53 -7.34 14.84
C SER A 273 2.10 -6.60 13.63
N LEU A 274 2.34 -5.30 13.78
CA LEU A 274 2.95 -4.44 12.75
C LEU A 274 4.48 -4.34 12.86
N ARG A 275 5.09 -4.91 13.90
CA ARG A 275 6.55 -4.80 14.08
C ARG A 275 7.34 -5.42 12.90
N PRO A 276 7.02 -6.65 12.43
CA PRO A 276 7.73 -7.22 11.28
C PRO A 276 7.49 -6.43 10.00
N TYR A 277 6.26 -5.92 9.82
CA TYR A 277 5.92 -5.05 8.69
C TYR A 277 6.86 -3.84 8.59
N ILE A 278 6.98 -3.07 9.68
CA ILE A 278 7.83 -1.88 9.72
C ILE A 278 9.30 -2.24 9.41
N PHE A 279 9.80 -3.33 10.01
CA PHE A 279 11.16 -3.80 9.76
C PHE A 279 11.40 -4.13 8.28
N TYR A 280 10.55 -4.97 7.67
CA TYR A 280 10.70 -5.32 6.26
C TYR A 280 10.59 -4.10 5.34
N ARG A 281 9.72 -3.14 5.64
CA ARG A 281 9.56 -1.94 4.80
C ARG A 281 10.74 -1.00 4.90
N PHE A 282 11.33 -0.85 6.08
CA PHE A 282 12.57 -0.08 6.23
C PHE A 282 13.72 -0.71 5.44
N ILE A 283 13.94 -2.02 5.57
CA ILE A 283 15.01 -2.72 4.81
C ILE A 283 14.71 -2.71 3.31
N HIS A 284 13.45 -2.93 2.91
CA HIS A 284 13.04 -2.85 1.51
C HIS A 284 13.34 -1.47 0.91
N PHE A 285 13.07 -0.39 1.65
CA PHE A 285 13.37 0.96 1.19
C PHE A 285 14.84 1.14 0.85
N LEU A 286 15.73 0.75 1.77
CA LEU A 286 17.18 0.84 1.56
C LEU A 286 17.65 0.00 0.37
N LEU A 287 17.21 -1.26 0.29
CA LEU A 287 17.61 -2.17 -0.79
C LEU A 287 17.08 -1.71 -2.15
N PHE A 288 15.83 -1.27 -2.21
CA PHE A 288 15.19 -0.89 -3.46
C PHE A 288 15.80 0.40 -4.03
N VAL A 289 15.91 1.45 -3.22
CA VAL A 289 16.55 2.70 -3.65
C VAL A 289 18.01 2.47 -4.01
N GLY A 290 18.76 1.73 -3.18
CA GLY A 290 20.16 1.42 -3.44
C GLY A 290 20.37 0.59 -4.71
N SER A 291 19.49 -0.38 -4.98
CA SER A 291 19.57 -1.17 -6.22
C SER A 291 19.24 -0.32 -7.44
N CYS A 292 18.19 0.49 -7.38
CA CYS A 292 17.76 1.29 -8.53
C CYS A 292 18.75 2.43 -8.87
N TYR A 293 19.51 2.93 -7.89
CA TYR A 293 20.59 3.90 -8.14
C TYR A 293 21.67 3.36 -9.11
N LEU A 294 21.81 2.04 -9.23
CA LEU A 294 22.76 1.43 -10.17
C LEU A 294 22.23 1.35 -11.61
N PHE A 295 20.92 1.51 -11.82
CA PHE A 295 20.25 1.31 -13.10
C PHE A 295 19.63 2.59 -13.69
N LEU A 296 19.59 3.69 -12.92
CA LEU A 296 19.03 4.98 -13.29
C LEU A 296 20.11 6.05 -13.30
#